data_AF-A0A538G4T5-F1
#
_entry.id   AF-A0A538G4T5-F1
#
_cell.length_a   1.000
_cell.length_b   1.000
_cell.length_c   1.000
_cell.angle_alpha   90.00
_cell.angle_beta   90.00
_cell.angle_gamma   90.00
#
_symmetry.space_group_name_H-M   'P 1'
#
loop_
_entity.id
_entity.type
_entity.pdbx_description
1 polymer ?
#
loop_
_entity_poly.entity_id
_entity_poly.type
_entity_poly.pdbx_seq_one_letter_code
_entity_poly.pdbx_strand_id
1 'polypeptide(L)'
;SVVSLENTHNNAGGRVWPLDELDEVVATARELGLGVHLDGARLLNAATALDCPPKDIASRATTVTLCLSKGLGCPLGALLASSTARIEQARREKHLFGGAMRQAGIVAAAGLYALEHHVERLADDHLRARRLAEGLVEAGLPVDLEQVETNFVQIDVAPLELARAEALGRLREAGVGLSATIHPTVLRAVVHLGIDDDDVDQALELVPAALAIPTATARRA
;
A
#
# COMPACT_ATOMS: atom_id res chain seq x y z
N SER A 1 -27.99 -0.16 2.37
CA SER A 1 -26.92 0.84 2.22
C SER A 1 -25.66 0.37 2.94
N VAL A 2 -24.48 0.83 2.51
CA VAL A 2 -23.17 0.39 3.03
C VAL A 2 -22.25 1.59 3.20
N VAL A 3 -21.41 1.57 4.23
CA VAL A 3 -20.25 2.45 4.40
C VAL A 3 -19.01 1.66 3.97
N SER A 4 -18.19 2.23 3.08
CA SER A 4 -16.95 1.60 2.63
C SER A 4 -15.76 2.37 3.17
N LEU A 5 -14.85 1.66 3.83
CA LEU A 5 -13.60 2.17 4.38
C LEU A 5 -12.43 1.46 3.70
N GLU A 6 -11.29 2.12 3.57
CA GLU A 6 -10.07 1.54 2.99
C GLU A 6 -8.95 1.62 4.03
N ASN A 7 -8.33 0.47 4.35
CA ASN A 7 -7.18 0.42 5.28
C ASN A 7 -6.14 -0.60 4.78
N THR A 8 -4.95 -0.20 4.38
CA THR A 8 -4.35 1.15 4.33
C THR A 8 -4.87 2.02 3.18
N HIS A 9 -5.07 3.32 3.37
CA HIS A 9 -5.64 4.22 2.36
C HIS A 9 -4.62 4.66 1.28
N ASN A 10 -4.80 4.19 0.06
CA ASN A 10 -3.87 4.36 -1.07
C ASN A 10 -3.62 5.83 -1.44
N ASN A 11 -4.67 6.65 -1.53
CA ASN A 11 -4.55 8.05 -1.97
C ASN A 11 -3.98 8.97 -0.89
N ALA A 12 -3.97 8.54 0.37
CA ALA A 12 -3.35 9.27 1.48
C ALA A 12 -1.88 8.89 1.67
N GLY A 13 -1.31 8.02 0.82
CA GLY A 13 0.08 7.57 0.97
C GLY A 13 0.23 6.27 1.75
N GLY A 14 -0.79 5.39 1.73
CA GLY A 14 -0.70 4.12 2.46
C GLY A 14 -0.89 4.29 3.97
N ARG A 15 -1.64 5.33 4.37
CA ARG A 15 -1.94 5.65 5.76
C ARG A 15 -2.81 4.59 6.41
N VAL A 16 -2.58 4.39 7.69
CA VAL A 16 -3.28 3.44 8.54
C VAL A 16 -4.33 4.19 9.34
N TRP A 17 -5.54 3.63 9.40
CA TRP A 17 -6.57 4.18 10.29
C TRP A 17 -6.18 3.96 11.75
N PRO A 18 -6.23 5.00 12.60
CA PRO A 18 -6.31 4.83 14.04
C PRO A 18 -7.52 3.95 14.40
N LEU A 19 -7.33 3.00 15.32
CA LEU A 19 -8.37 2.01 15.62
C LEU A 19 -9.58 2.60 16.34
N ASP A 20 -9.36 3.64 17.15
CA ASP A 20 -10.39 4.43 17.81
C ASP A 20 -11.25 5.19 16.80
N GLU A 21 -10.64 5.88 15.83
CA GLU A 21 -11.39 6.55 14.76
C GLU A 21 -12.19 5.54 13.91
N LEU A 22 -11.58 4.39 13.60
CA LEU A 22 -12.27 3.31 12.89
C LEU A 22 -13.48 2.80 13.70
N ASP A 23 -13.35 2.69 15.02
CA ASP A 23 -14.44 2.26 15.91
C ASP A 23 -15.60 3.25 15.93
N GLU A 24 -15.33 4.56 15.96
CA GLU A 24 -16.36 5.60 15.91
C GLU A 24 -17.19 5.55 14.63
N VAL A 25 -16.53 5.40 13.48
CA VAL A 25 -17.20 5.28 12.18
C VAL A 25 -18.05 4.00 12.12
N VAL A 26 -17.52 2.88 12.62
CA VAL A 26 -18.21 1.60 12.66
C VAL A 26 -19.41 1.64 13.61
N ALA A 27 -19.29 2.26 14.77
CA ALA A 27 -20.38 2.46 15.72
C ALA A 27 -21.52 3.26 15.08
N THR A 28 -21.19 4.40 14.48
CA THR A 28 -22.16 5.26 13.78
C THR A 28 -22.87 4.51 12.65
N ALA A 29 -22.12 3.77 11.83
CA ALA A 29 -22.72 2.97 10.75
C ALA A 29 -23.70 1.92 11.30
N ARG A 30 -23.37 1.26 12.41
CA ARG A 30 -24.24 0.27 13.05
C ARG A 30 -25.49 0.89 13.67
N GLU A 31 -25.39 2.04 14.32
CA GLU A 31 -26.55 2.79 14.85
C GLU A 31 -27.54 3.17 13.74
N LEU A 32 -27.03 3.50 12.56
CA LEU A 32 -27.85 3.80 11.37
C LEU A 32 -28.31 2.55 10.60
N GLY A 33 -28.02 1.34 11.09
CA GLY A 33 -28.40 0.08 10.44
C GLY A 33 -27.66 -0.19 9.12
N LEU A 34 -26.48 0.41 8.92
CA LEU A 34 -25.66 0.26 7.72
C LEU A 34 -24.67 -0.90 7.87
N GLY A 35 -24.41 -1.61 6.76
CA GLY A 35 -23.27 -2.51 6.69
C GLY A 35 -21.95 -1.74 6.56
N VAL A 36 -20.87 -2.30 7.06
CA VAL A 36 -19.51 -1.75 6.87
C VAL A 36 -18.71 -2.69 5.99
N HIS A 37 -18.20 -2.17 4.87
CA HIS A 37 -17.20 -2.84 4.07
C HIS A 37 -15.82 -2.26 4.38
N LEU A 38 -14.84 -3.12 4.66
CA LEU A 38 -13.44 -2.75 4.71
C LEU A 38 -12.74 -3.24 3.44
N ASP A 39 -12.36 -2.31 2.56
CA ASP A 39 -11.36 -2.57 1.55
C ASP A 39 -10.00 -2.75 2.24
N GLY A 40 -9.65 -4.00 2.45
CA GLY A 40 -8.42 -4.43 3.07
C GLY A 40 -7.40 -4.87 2.02
N ALA A 41 -7.38 -4.25 0.84
CA ALA A 41 -6.38 -4.51 -0.20
C ALA A 41 -4.94 -4.62 0.34
N ARG A 42 -4.61 -3.87 1.40
CA ARG A 42 -3.35 -3.95 2.15
C ARG A 42 -3.59 -4.09 3.67
N LEU A 43 -4.63 -4.81 4.09
CA LEU A 43 -4.96 -5.06 5.50
C LEU A 43 -3.76 -5.54 6.32
N LEU A 44 -2.93 -6.41 5.73
CA LEU A 44 -1.75 -6.93 6.42
C LEU A 44 -0.67 -5.85 6.62
N ASN A 45 -0.57 -4.84 5.76
CA ASN A 45 0.31 -3.69 6.03
C ASN A 45 -0.22 -2.85 7.19
N ALA A 46 -1.54 -2.63 7.27
CA ALA A 46 -2.14 -1.93 8.40
C ALA A 46 -1.90 -2.68 9.72
N ALA A 47 -2.08 -4.00 9.71
CA ALA A 47 -1.82 -4.87 10.86
C ALA A 47 -0.34 -4.84 11.29
N THR A 48 0.60 -4.91 10.35
CA THR A 48 2.04 -4.79 10.63
C THR A 48 2.38 -3.42 11.23
N ALA A 49 1.86 -2.33 10.68
CA ALA A 49 2.15 -0.98 11.18
C ALA A 49 1.53 -0.68 12.55
N LEU A 50 0.37 -1.27 12.86
CA LEU A 50 -0.29 -1.16 14.17
C LEU A 50 0.25 -2.17 15.20
N ASP A 51 1.15 -3.07 14.80
CA ASP A 51 1.61 -4.20 15.61
C ASP A 51 0.46 -4.98 16.25
N CYS A 52 -0.54 -5.33 15.43
CA CYS A 52 -1.73 -6.04 15.91
C CYS A 52 -2.14 -7.21 15.00
N PRO A 53 -2.84 -8.22 15.52
CA PRO A 53 -3.46 -9.24 14.69
C PRO A 53 -4.39 -8.64 13.61
N PRO A 54 -4.32 -9.10 12.33
CA PRO A 54 -5.20 -8.60 11.27
C PRO A 54 -6.70 -8.77 11.56
N LYS A 55 -7.04 -9.81 12.35
CA LYS A 55 -8.41 -10.09 12.79
C LYS A 55 -8.98 -8.95 13.64
N ASP A 56 -8.14 -8.24 14.39
CA ASP A 56 -8.58 -7.19 15.30
C ASP A 56 -9.09 -6.01 14.48
N ILE A 57 -8.43 -5.66 13.37
CA ILE A 57 -8.94 -4.67 12.40
C ILE A 57 -10.19 -5.22 11.69
N ALA A 58 -10.08 -6.42 11.12
CA ALA A 58 -11.10 -6.98 10.23
C ALA A 58 -12.45 -7.24 10.91
N SER A 59 -12.47 -7.63 12.19
CA SER A 59 -13.70 -7.97 12.92
C SER A 59 -14.66 -6.80 13.13
N ARG A 60 -14.18 -5.57 12.89
CA ARG A 60 -15.00 -4.35 12.95
C ARG A 60 -15.99 -4.27 11.77
N ALA A 61 -15.62 -4.83 10.62
CA ALA A 61 -16.39 -4.74 9.39
C ALA A 61 -17.39 -5.89 9.20
N THR A 62 -18.45 -5.64 8.43
CA THR A 62 -19.40 -6.67 7.98
C THR A 62 -18.79 -7.57 6.90
N THR A 63 -18.00 -6.99 6.01
CA THR A 63 -17.24 -7.67 4.97
C THR A 63 -15.86 -7.06 4.88
N VAL A 64 -14.84 -7.86 4.59
CA VAL A 64 -13.46 -7.40 4.40
C VAL A 64 -12.83 -8.07 3.19
N THR A 65 -12.11 -7.31 2.38
CA THR A 65 -11.24 -7.86 1.33
C THR A 65 -9.80 -8.00 1.81
N LEU A 66 -9.04 -8.89 1.17
CA LEU A 66 -7.58 -8.93 1.26
C LEU A 66 -7.01 -9.22 -0.13
N CYS A 67 -6.07 -8.42 -0.61
CA CYS A 67 -5.36 -8.76 -1.85
C CYS A 67 -4.14 -9.63 -1.55
N LEU A 68 -3.98 -10.69 -2.35
CA LEU A 68 -2.81 -11.58 -2.29
C LEU A 68 -1.72 -11.12 -3.27
N SER A 69 -2.10 -10.40 -4.33
CA SER A 69 -1.18 -10.00 -5.40
C SER A 69 -0.54 -8.62 -5.23
N LYS A 70 -0.33 -8.20 -3.98
CA LYS A 70 0.34 -6.94 -3.64
C LYS A 70 1.61 -7.23 -2.84
N GLY A 71 1.75 -6.74 -1.61
CA GLY A 71 2.92 -7.01 -0.75
C GLY A 71 3.13 -8.50 -0.45
N LEU A 72 2.07 -9.31 -0.58
CA LEU A 72 2.16 -10.77 -0.45
C LEU A 72 2.74 -11.48 -1.69
N GLY A 73 2.92 -10.80 -2.82
CA GLY A 73 3.67 -11.32 -3.97
C GLY A 73 2.99 -12.42 -4.79
N CYS A 74 1.70 -12.71 -4.59
CA CYS A 74 1.02 -13.68 -5.44
C CYS A 74 0.83 -13.15 -6.87
N PRO A 75 0.81 -14.03 -7.90
CA PRO A 75 0.62 -13.59 -9.29
C PRO A 75 -0.78 -13.01 -9.54
N LEU A 76 -1.80 -13.52 -8.85
CA LEU A 76 -3.15 -12.96 -8.84
C LEU A 76 -3.90 -13.43 -7.58
N GLY A 77 -5.00 -12.75 -7.27
CA GLY A 77 -5.96 -13.21 -6.26
C GLY A 77 -6.28 -12.17 -5.19
N ALA A 78 -7.53 -12.24 -4.74
CA ALA A 78 -8.03 -11.53 -3.58
C ALA A 78 -9.04 -12.42 -2.85
N LEU A 79 -9.17 -12.19 -1.55
CA LEU A 79 -10.10 -12.87 -0.66
C LEU A 79 -11.19 -11.90 -0.23
N LEU A 80 -12.38 -12.43 0.03
CA LEU A 80 -13.49 -11.76 0.69
C LEU A 80 -13.87 -12.60 1.91
N ALA A 81 -13.86 -12.01 3.09
CA ALA A 81 -14.30 -12.65 4.32
C ALA A 81 -15.55 -11.95 4.88
N SER A 82 -16.49 -12.76 5.38
CA SER A 82 -17.74 -12.34 5.99
C SER A 82 -18.42 -13.54 6.66
N SER A 83 -19.67 -13.40 7.11
CA SER A 83 -20.48 -14.50 7.59
C SER A 83 -20.77 -15.53 6.49
N THR A 84 -21.00 -16.79 6.88
CA THR A 84 -21.33 -17.90 5.96
C THR A 84 -22.45 -17.52 4.99
N ALA A 85 -23.56 -16.99 5.50
CA ALA A 85 -24.71 -16.59 4.68
C ALA A 85 -24.34 -15.54 3.61
N ARG A 86 -23.47 -14.57 3.92
CA ARG A 86 -23.02 -13.56 2.95
C ARG A 86 -22.02 -14.12 1.95
N ILE A 87 -21.13 -15.01 2.36
CA ILE A 87 -20.17 -15.66 1.45
C ILE A 87 -20.88 -16.60 0.47
N GLU A 88 -21.95 -17.28 0.88
CA GLU A 88 -22.79 -18.06 -0.03
C GLU A 88 -23.42 -17.19 -1.12
N GLN A 89 -23.92 -16.01 -0.75
CA GLN A 89 -24.41 -15.03 -1.72
C GLN A 89 -23.28 -14.51 -2.63
N ALA A 90 -22.16 -14.07 -2.05
CA ALA A 90 -21.02 -13.56 -2.81
C ALA A 90 -20.45 -14.59 -3.79
N ARG A 91 -20.52 -15.90 -3.48
CA ARG A 91 -20.11 -16.97 -4.40
C ARG A 91 -21.02 -17.05 -5.64
N ARG A 92 -22.32 -16.82 -5.48
CA ARG A 92 -23.26 -16.74 -6.61
C ARG A 92 -22.93 -15.53 -7.48
N GLU A 93 -22.72 -14.36 -6.87
CA GLU A 93 -22.30 -13.14 -7.59
C GLU A 93 -20.98 -13.34 -8.33
N LYS A 94 -19.98 -13.95 -7.68
CA LYS A 94 -18.70 -14.30 -8.31
C LYS A 94 -18.87 -15.16 -9.56
N HIS A 95 -19.88 -16.05 -9.59
CA HIS A 95 -20.18 -16.83 -10.78
C HIS A 95 -20.75 -15.97 -11.91
N LEU A 96 -21.69 -15.07 -11.58
CA LEU A 96 -22.30 -14.14 -12.54
C LEU A 96 -21.27 -13.19 -13.17
N PHE A 97 -20.31 -12.71 -12.38
CA PHE A 97 -19.20 -11.88 -12.87
C PHE A 97 -18.09 -12.66 -13.59
N GLY A 98 -18.24 -13.97 -13.79
CA GLY A 98 -17.23 -14.79 -14.47
C GLY A 98 -15.97 -15.11 -13.64
N GLY A 99 -15.97 -14.79 -12.35
CA GLY A 99 -14.83 -15.04 -11.45
C GLY A 99 -14.71 -16.49 -10.97
N ALA A 100 -15.66 -17.37 -11.31
CA ALA A 100 -15.66 -18.78 -10.92
C ALA A 100 -14.73 -19.63 -11.81
N MET A 101 -13.43 -19.46 -11.62
CA MET A 101 -12.39 -20.26 -12.27
C MET A 101 -12.52 -21.77 -11.95
N ARG A 102 -12.10 -22.63 -12.88
CA ARG A 102 -12.07 -24.09 -12.71
C ARG A 102 -10.88 -24.53 -11.85
N GLN A 103 -9.74 -24.84 -12.43
CA GLN A 103 -8.54 -25.33 -11.73
C GLN A 103 -7.82 -24.21 -10.95
N ALA A 104 -8.55 -23.46 -10.13
CA ALA A 104 -8.05 -22.33 -9.34
C ALA A 104 -7.08 -22.72 -8.21
N GLY A 105 -6.90 -24.02 -7.95
CA GLY A 105 -5.98 -24.55 -6.94
C GLY A 105 -4.54 -24.09 -7.14
N ILE A 106 -4.11 -23.89 -8.40
CA ILE A 106 -2.77 -23.36 -8.71
C ILE A 106 -2.56 -21.95 -8.12
N VAL A 107 -3.58 -21.09 -8.21
CA VAL A 107 -3.55 -19.74 -7.66
C VAL A 107 -3.70 -19.76 -6.14
N ALA A 108 -4.58 -20.63 -5.64
CA ALA A 108 -4.79 -20.79 -4.20
C ALA A 108 -3.53 -21.29 -3.48
N ALA A 109 -2.72 -22.15 -4.12
CA ALA A 109 -1.45 -22.62 -3.58
C ALA A 109 -0.45 -21.47 -3.35
N ALA A 110 -0.33 -20.54 -4.29
CA ALA A 110 0.47 -19.32 -4.10
C ALA A 110 -0.06 -18.47 -2.94
N GLY A 111 -1.39 -18.35 -2.84
CA GLY A 111 -2.04 -17.65 -1.72
C GLY A 111 -1.75 -18.24 -0.35
N LEU A 112 -1.80 -19.57 -0.21
CA LEU A 112 -1.47 -20.27 1.04
C LEU A 112 -0.01 -20.04 1.41
N TYR A 113 0.91 -20.25 0.47
CA TYR A 113 2.33 -20.00 0.69
C TYR A 113 2.60 -18.56 1.14
N ALA A 114 2.00 -17.56 0.47
CA ALA A 114 2.20 -16.17 0.85
C ALA A 114 1.65 -15.83 2.25
N LEU A 115 0.52 -16.41 2.64
CA LEU A 115 -0.04 -16.21 3.99
C LEU A 115 0.81 -16.86 5.09
N GLU A 116 1.53 -17.93 4.77
CA GLU A 116 2.42 -18.64 5.71
C GLU A 116 3.82 -18.01 5.79
N HIS A 117 4.31 -17.40 4.71
CA HIS A 117 5.71 -16.98 4.60
C HIS A 117 5.95 -15.50 4.33
N HIS A 118 4.99 -14.76 3.78
CA HIS A 118 5.21 -13.39 3.31
C HIS A 118 4.60 -12.30 4.22
N VAL A 119 3.87 -12.67 5.27
CA VAL A 119 3.19 -11.69 6.15
C VAL A 119 4.20 -10.95 7.03
N GLU A 120 5.07 -11.68 7.74
CA GLU A 120 6.02 -11.08 8.70
C GLU A 120 7.01 -10.13 8.02
N ARG A 121 7.51 -10.50 6.83
CA ARG A 121 8.44 -9.68 6.04
C ARG A 121 7.87 -8.36 5.52
N LEU A 122 6.56 -8.10 5.66
CA LEU A 122 6.01 -6.77 5.35
C LEU A 122 6.66 -5.68 6.22
N ALA A 123 7.14 -6.03 7.41
CA ALA A 123 7.93 -5.14 8.25
C ALA A 123 9.22 -4.68 7.54
N ASP A 124 9.87 -5.56 6.78
CA ASP A 124 11.06 -5.20 6.01
C ASP A 124 10.74 -4.17 4.92
N ASP A 125 9.58 -4.31 4.26
CA ASP A 125 9.11 -3.33 3.27
C ASP A 125 8.86 -1.95 3.92
N HIS A 126 8.37 -1.92 5.15
CA HIS A 126 8.14 -0.68 5.92
C HIS A 126 9.47 -0.05 6.34
N LEU A 127 10.41 -0.84 6.85
CA LEU A 127 11.75 -0.38 7.22
C LEU A 127 12.50 0.21 6.03
N ARG A 128 12.44 -0.46 4.87
CA ARG A 128 13.06 0.04 3.63
C ARG A 128 12.36 1.29 3.10
N ALA A 129 11.03 1.36 3.14
CA ALA A 129 10.31 2.58 2.77
C ALA A 129 10.69 3.76 3.68
N ARG A 130 10.84 3.51 4.99
CA ARG A 130 11.29 4.52 5.94
C ARG A 130 12.71 5.00 5.63
N ARG A 131 13.65 4.07 5.43
CA ARG A 131 15.04 4.38 5.06
C ARG A 131 15.12 5.18 3.76
N LEU A 132 14.36 4.78 2.74
CA LEU A 132 14.26 5.51 1.49
C LEU A 132 13.75 6.93 1.74
N ALA A 133 12.66 7.10 2.48
CA ALA A 133 12.09 8.41 2.77
C ALA A 133 13.08 9.33 3.50
N GLU A 134 13.74 8.83 4.54
CA GLU A 134 14.74 9.58 5.32
C GLU A 134 15.91 10.03 4.44
N GLY A 135 16.47 9.13 3.63
CA GLY A 135 17.56 9.48 2.73
C GLY A 135 17.14 10.47 1.62
N LEU A 136 15.90 10.39 1.13
CA LEU A 136 15.38 11.39 0.17
C LEU A 136 15.22 12.77 0.83
N VAL A 137 14.76 12.84 2.09
CA VAL A 137 14.71 14.10 2.85
C VAL A 137 16.12 14.67 3.05
N GLU A 138 17.09 13.84 3.43
CA GLU A 138 18.49 14.26 3.57
C GLU A 138 19.08 14.79 2.26
N ALA A 139 18.68 14.21 1.13
CA ALA A 139 19.03 14.68 -0.20
C ALA A 139 18.29 15.95 -0.64
N GLY A 140 17.37 16.47 0.18
CA GLY A 140 16.63 17.71 -0.06
C GLY A 140 15.32 17.54 -0.85
N LEU A 141 14.81 16.31 -0.96
CA LEU A 141 13.52 16.07 -1.60
C LEU A 141 12.35 16.34 -0.64
N PRO A 142 11.23 16.86 -1.17
CA PRO A 142 10.01 17.14 -0.42
C PRO A 142 9.23 15.85 -0.13
N VAL A 143 9.65 15.15 0.92
CA VAL A 143 8.99 13.97 1.48
C VAL A 143 8.53 14.29 2.90
N ASP A 144 7.30 13.94 3.22
CA ASP A 144 6.76 14.06 4.58
C ASP A 144 6.94 12.74 5.34
N LEU A 145 7.87 12.71 6.29
CA LEU A 145 8.19 11.53 7.09
C LEU A 145 7.05 11.09 8.01
N GLU A 146 6.13 12.00 8.38
CA GLU A 146 4.97 11.64 9.20
C GLU A 146 3.94 10.82 8.41
N GLN A 147 3.98 10.86 7.08
CA GLN A 147 3.08 10.09 6.22
C GLN A 147 3.61 8.68 5.91
N VAL A 148 4.87 8.39 6.24
CA VAL A 148 5.53 7.10 5.94
C VAL A 148 5.27 6.11 7.07
N GLU A 149 4.05 5.58 7.09
CA GLU A 149 3.58 4.59 8.09
C GLU A 149 3.71 3.14 7.59
N THR A 150 3.81 2.92 6.28
CA THR A 150 3.82 1.59 5.66
C THR A 150 4.86 1.52 4.53
N ASN A 151 4.57 0.80 3.44
CA ASN A 151 5.51 0.56 2.35
C ASN A 151 5.46 1.64 1.25
N PHE A 152 4.87 2.81 1.53
CA PHE A 152 4.68 3.91 0.57
C PHE A 152 5.60 5.08 0.93
N VAL A 153 6.18 5.71 -0.10
CA VAL A 153 6.86 7.00 0.02
C VAL A 153 6.31 7.94 -1.04
N GLN A 154 5.85 9.11 -0.62
CA GLN A 154 5.32 10.14 -1.51
C GLN A 154 6.29 11.31 -1.63
N ILE A 155 6.52 11.76 -2.86
CA ILE A 155 7.38 12.90 -3.19
C ILE A 155 6.52 13.93 -3.89
N ASP A 156 6.32 15.10 -3.30
CA ASP A 156 5.61 16.20 -3.94
C ASP A 156 6.57 16.99 -4.83
N VAL A 157 6.48 16.87 -6.15
CA VAL A 157 7.43 17.58 -7.03
C VAL A 157 7.07 19.06 -7.26
N ALA A 158 5.99 19.57 -6.65
CA ALA A 158 5.61 20.98 -6.77
C ALA A 158 6.72 21.96 -6.33
N PRO A 159 7.38 21.77 -5.16
CA PRO A 159 8.46 22.65 -4.72
C PRO A 159 9.73 22.55 -5.57
N LEU A 160 9.83 21.53 -6.43
CA LEU A 160 10.93 21.36 -7.39
C LEU A 160 10.64 22.07 -8.72
N GLU A 161 9.46 22.71 -8.85
CA GLU A 161 8.97 23.35 -10.08
C GLU A 161 8.93 22.37 -11.28
N LEU A 162 8.76 21.07 -11.00
CA LEU A 162 8.69 20.04 -12.02
C LEU A 162 7.25 19.61 -12.27
N ALA A 163 6.89 19.48 -13.55
CA ALA A 163 5.67 18.79 -13.92
C ALA A 163 5.81 17.29 -13.58
N ARG A 164 4.73 16.68 -13.08
CA ARG A 164 4.71 15.25 -12.71
C ARG A 164 5.18 14.32 -13.83
N ALA A 165 4.74 14.59 -15.06
CA ALA A 165 5.10 13.78 -16.23
C ALA A 165 6.59 13.89 -16.58
N GLU A 166 7.16 15.08 -16.42
CA GLU A 166 8.58 15.33 -16.62
C GLU A 166 9.41 14.61 -15.57
N ALA A 167 9.06 14.72 -14.29
CA ALA A 167 9.74 14.04 -13.19
C ALA A 167 9.73 12.51 -13.38
N LEU A 168 8.58 11.93 -13.75
CA LEU A 168 8.48 10.50 -14.06
C LEU A 168 9.33 10.10 -15.28
N GLY A 169 9.42 10.96 -16.30
CA GLY A 169 10.27 10.74 -17.46
C GLY A 169 11.75 10.66 -17.07
N ARG A 170 12.23 11.64 -16.31
CA ARG A 170 13.62 11.69 -15.82
C ARG A 170 13.97 10.49 -14.95
N LEU A 171 13.09 10.10 -14.02
CA LEU A 171 13.30 8.92 -13.17
C LEU A 171 13.37 7.64 -14.01
N ARG A 172 12.48 7.50 -14.99
CA ARG A 172 12.49 6.33 -15.90
C ARG A 172 13.77 6.26 -16.73
N GLU A 173 14.25 7.39 -17.25
CA GLU A 173 15.53 7.45 -17.99
C GLU A 173 16.73 7.08 -17.11
N ALA A 174 16.68 7.43 -15.82
CA ALA A 174 17.65 7.02 -14.82
C ALA A 174 17.49 5.55 -14.36
N GLY A 175 16.46 4.84 -14.81
CA GLY A 175 16.20 3.44 -14.44
C GLY A 175 15.37 3.25 -13.16
N VAL A 176 14.77 4.31 -12.61
CA VAL A 176 13.96 4.24 -11.38
C VAL A 176 12.46 4.34 -11.70
N GLY A 177 11.67 3.37 -11.21
CA GLY A 177 10.23 3.30 -11.43
C GLY A 177 9.41 3.89 -10.27
N LEU A 178 8.79 5.06 -10.49
CA LEU A 178 7.75 5.60 -9.61
C LEU A 178 6.41 5.68 -10.34
N SER A 179 5.32 5.78 -9.57
CA SER A 179 3.96 5.92 -10.10
C SER A 179 3.38 7.31 -9.85
N ALA A 180 2.49 7.76 -10.73
CA ALA A 180 1.62 8.90 -10.46
C ALA A 180 0.59 8.55 -9.38
N THR A 181 0.09 9.57 -8.68
CA THR A 181 -1.03 9.47 -7.75
C THR A 181 -2.26 10.22 -8.28
N ILE A 182 -3.35 10.25 -7.50
CA ILE A 182 -4.50 11.11 -7.79
C ILE A 182 -4.14 12.61 -7.66
N HIS A 183 -3.13 12.93 -6.85
CA HIS A 183 -2.67 14.30 -6.67
C HIS A 183 -1.79 14.73 -7.85
N PRO A 184 -1.94 15.96 -8.35
CA PRO A 184 -1.35 16.38 -9.61
C PRO A 184 0.19 16.46 -9.58
N THR A 185 0.77 16.65 -8.39
CA THR A 185 2.21 16.87 -8.20
C THR A 185 2.89 15.76 -7.40
N VAL A 186 2.13 14.82 -6.84
CA VAL A 186 2.70 13.78 -5.97
C VAL A 186 3.04 12.53 -6.77
N LEU A 187 4.31 12.13 -6.69
CA LEU A 187 4.83 10.84 -7.11
C LEU A 187 4.79 9.86 -5.95
N ARG A 188 4.74 8.57 -6.26
CA ARG A 188 4.73 7.50 -5.26
C ARG A 188 5.69 6.38 -5.62
N ALA A 189 6.63 6.13 -4.71
CA ALA A 189 7.37 4.88 -4.61
C ALA A 189 6.61 3.90 -3.71
N VAL A 190 6.68 2.61 -4.05
CA VAL A 190 6.09 1.52 -3.26
C VAL A 190 7.14 0.44 -3.12
N VAL A 191 7.62 0.22 -1.89
CA VAL A 191 8.59 -0.83 -1.59
C VAL A 191 7.86 -2.17 -1.46
N HIS A 192 8.45 -3.26 -1.95
CA HIS A 192 7.83 -4.59 -1.91
C HIS A 192 8.90 -5.69 -1.96
N LEU A 193 8.48 -6.96 -1.89
CA LEU A 193 9.32 -8.17 -1.96
C LEU A 193 10.44 -8.21 -3.02
N GLY A 194 10.30 -7.44 -4.09
CA GLY A 194 11.27 -7.41 -5.19
C GLY A 194 12.20 -6.21 -5.14
N ILE A 195 12.21 -5.46 -4.04
CA ILE A 195 13.07 -4.31 -3.78
C ILE A 195 13.87 -4.64 -2.53
N ASP A 196 15.18 -4.83 -2.69
CA ASP A 196 16.10 -5.12 -1.59
C ASP A 196 16.83 -3.87 -1.09
N ASP A 197 17.85 -4.07 -0.24
CA ASP A 197 18.60 -2.97 0.35
C ASP A 197 19.54 -2.27 -0.65
N ASP A 198 20.05 -3.00 -1.64
CA ASP A 198 20.89 -2.46 -2.71
C ASP A 198 20.04 -1.62 -3.68
N ASP A 199 18.81 -2.06 -3.98
CA ASP A 199 17.85 -1.28 -4.75
C ASP A 199 17.50 0.06 -4.06
N VAL A 200 17.34 0.04 -2.74
CA VAL A 200 17.09 1.26 -1.94
C VAL A 200 18.30 2.20 -1.99
N ASP A 201 19.52 1.67 -1.85
CA ASP A 201 20.75 2.47 -1.96
C ASP A 201 20.89 3.10 -3.35
N GLN A 202 20.65 2.31 -4.39
CA GLN A 202 20.69 2.81 -5.76
C GLN A 202 19.62 3.90 -5.99
N ALA A 203 18.42 3.74 -5.45
CA ALA A 203 17.37 4.75 -5.54
C ALA A 203 17.75 6.05 -4.81
N LEU A 204 18.44 5.97 -3.67
CA LEU A 204 18.91 7.14 -2.92
C LEU A 204 19.97 7.95 -3.68
N GLU A 205 20.74 7.30 -4.58
CA GLU A 205 21.65 8.00 -5.48
C GLU A 205 20.93 8.57 -6.71
N LEU A 206 20.10 7.75 -7.36
CA LEU A 206 19.53 8.07 -8.66
C LEU A 206 18.35 9.05 -8.59
N VAL A 207 17.49 8.96 -7.57
CA VAL A 207 16.28 9.81 -7.48
C VAL A 207 16.66 11.30 -7.32
N PRO A 208 17.53 11.72 -6.38
CA PRO A 208 17.92 13.11 -6.26
C PRO A 208 18.64 13.63 -7.52
N ALA A 209 19.53 12.80 -8.10
CA ALA A 209 20.26 13.15 -9.31
C ALA A 209 19.31 13.37 -10.51
N ALA A 210 18.33 12.48 -10.72
CA ALA A 210 17.35 12.58 -11.80
C ALA A 210 16.41 13.78 -11.62
N LEU A 211 16.08 14.14 -10.38
CA LEU A 211 15.27 15.31 -10.06
C LEU A 211 16.09 16.60 -9.95
N ALA A 212 17.37 16.56 -10.38
CA ALA A 212 18.29 17.69 -10.47
C ALA A 212 18.54 18.42 -9.14
N ILE A 213 18.45 17.70 -8.03
CA ILE A 213 18.83 18.23 -6.71
C ILE A 213 20.34 17.96 -6.54
N PRO A 214 21.17 18.98 -6.32
CA PRO A 214 22.60 18.78 -6.13
C PRO A 214 22.84 17.80 -4.97
N THR A 215 23.54 16.69 -5.23
CA THR A 215 23.92 15.74 -4.18
C THR A 215 24.73 16.46 -3.10
N ALA A 216 24.47 16.17 -1.83
CA ALA A 216 25.10 16.85 -0.69
C ALA A 216 26.65 16.81 -0.71
N THR A 217 27.23 15.84 -1.43
CA THR A 217 28.67 15.73 -1.71
C THR A 217 29.25 16.92 -2.48
N ALA A 218 28.44 17.66 -3.23
CA ALA A 218 28.89 18.83 -4.00
C ALA A 218 28.92 20.14 -3.20
N ARG A 219 28.34 20.19 -1.98
CA ARG A 219 28.32 21.40 -1.14
C ARG A 219 29.50 21.53 -0.16
N ARG A 220 30.48 20.62 -0.24
CA ARG A 220 31.71 20.64 0.59
C ARG A 220 32.99 20.90 -0.22
N ALA A 221 32.89 21.54 -1.39
CA ALA A 221 34.04 22.02 -2.16
C ALA A 221 34.12 23.55 -2.11
#